data_AF-A0A2T3NAJ8-F1
#
_entry.id   AF-A0A2T3NAJ8-F1
#
_cell.length_a   1.000
_cell.length_b   1.000
_cell.length_c   1.000
_cell.angle_alpha   90.00
_cell.angle_beta   90.00
_cell.angle_gamma   90.00
#
_symmetry.space_group_name_H-M   'P 1'
#
loop_
_entity.id
_entity.type
_entity.pdbx_description
1 polymer ?
#
loop_
_entity_poly.entity_id
_entity_poly.type
_entity_poly.pdbx_seq_one_letter_code
_entity_poly.pdbx_strand_id
1 'polypeptide(L)'
;MNKLLSAITLLTTLSVTPSLAQAAVLYKVSDAQVQRCGSSHGLWTNRDISGNRCHNNYFSIDGMLTINNDSANQNDWTATLKATAMNLNNLEATIDLTFKDFLETSNHYVKEGGARYSKNDDAASAYNANNLAAPGSSDIDFFSSIMGTITIGNDVYEIDKYKLPHTFQFGLGANAKNKNVFGASTWIQQTNGAADRTTRMTSDHWDLNLNLTAVPEPGSLALFGMALIGFVTLRRKPQQSPLSILQNTNQR
;
A
#
# COMPACT_ATOMS: atom_id res chain seq x y z
N MET A 1 -54.69 24.44 37.27
CA MET A 1 -54.71 23.02 36.85
C MET A 1 -53.69 22.84 35.74
N ASN A 2 -52.71 21.99 36.04
CA ASN A 2 -51.43 21.85 35.37
C ASN A 2 -51.55 21.08 34.05
N LYS A 3 -51.00 21.62 32.96
CA LYS A 3 -50.51 20.84 31.81
C LYS A 3 -49.23 21.47 31.27
N LEU A 4 -48.16 21.40 32.07
CA LEU A 4 -46.78 21.43 31.57
C LEU A 4 -46.53 20.05 30.96
N LEU A 5 -46.66 19.90 29.64
CA LEU A 5 -46.20 18.70 28.94
C LEU A 5 -44.71 18.88 28.65
N SER A 6 -43.90 18.17 29.42
CA SER A 6 -42.46 18.04 29.26
C SER A 6 -42.12 17.44 27.90
N ALA A 7 -41.63 18.28 26.97
CA ALA A 7 -40.92 17.81 25.79
C ALA A 7 -39.51 17.39 26.25
N ILE A 8 -39.37 16.10 26.60
CA ILE A 8 -38.08 15.46 26.82
C ILE A 8 -37.43 15.30 25.44
N THR A 9 -36.66 16.29 25.03
CA THR A 9 -35.75 16.18 23.89
C THR A 9 -34.64 15.22 24.29
N LEU A 10 -34.77 13.95 23.92
CA LEU A 10 -33.72 12.95 24.05
C LEU A 10 -32.60 13.30 23.06
N LEU A 11 -31.73 14.22 23.46
CA LEU A 11 -30.49 14.53 22.76
C LEU A 11 -29.49 13.43 23.12
N THR A 12 -29.66 12.24 22.54
CA THR A 12 -28.62 11.22 22.53
C THR A 12 -27.43 11.76 21.74
N THR A 13 -26.49 12.38 22.45
CA THR A 13 -25.12 12.63 21.98
C THR A 13 -24.50 11.28 21.70
N LEU A 14 -24.66 10.79 20.47
CA LEU A 14 -23.80 9.77 19.89
C LEU A 14 -22.42 10.43 19.77
N SER A 15 -21.61 10.29 20.81
CA SER A 15 -20.17 10.60 20.77
C SER A 15 -19.50 9.57 19.86
N VAL A 16 -19.78 9.66 18.55
CA VAL A 16 -18.96 8.98 17.56
C VAL A 16 -17.64 9.72 17.61
N THR A 17 -16.72 9.24 18.45
CA THR A 17 -15.32 9.62 18.35
C THR A 17 -14.87 9.08 17.02
N PRO A 18 -14.61 9.93 16.00
CA PRO A 18 -13.98 9.42 14.79
C PRO A 18 -12.59 8.95 15.22
N SER A 19 -12.39 7.63 15.28
CA SER A 19 -11.03 7.11 15.16
C SER A 19 -10.58 7.58 13.79
N LEU A 20 -9.61 8.51 13.75
CA LEU A 20 -8.92 8.88 12.53
C LEU A 20 -8.09 7.67 12.10
N ALA A 21 -8.75 6.64 11.56
CA ALA A 21 -8.08 5.58 10.84
C ALA A 21 -7.51 6.25 9.60
N GLN A 22 -6.19 6.39 9.55
CA GLN A 22 -5.53 6.90 8.37
C GLN A 22 -5.77 5.89 7.24
N ALA A 23 -6.16 6.39 6.07
CA ALA A 23 -6.42 5.52 4.94
C ALA A 23 -5.12 4.80 4.53
N ALA A 24 -5.22 3.49 4.29
CA ALA A 24 -4.13 2.76 3.67
C ALA A 24 -3.84 3.35 2.29
N VAL A 25 -2.57 3.37 1.90
CA VAL A 25 -2.14 3.72 0.54
C VAL A 25 -2.02 2.43 -0.26
N LEU A 26 -2.70 2.36 -1.40
CA LEU A 26 -2.75 1.16 -2.24
C LEU A 26 -2.00 1.40 -3.55
N TYR A 27 -1.13 0.48 -3.91
CA TYR A 27 -0.45 0.45 -5.20
C TYR A 27 -0.74 -0.85 -5.92
N LYS A 28 -1.16 -0.74 -7.18
CA LYS A 28 -1.16 -1.88 -8.09
C LYS A 28 0.29 -2.22 -8.44
N VAL A 29 0.60 -3.51 -8.35
CA VAL A 29 1.92 -4.08 -8.63
C VAL A 29 1.92 -4.70 -10.03
N SER A 30 2.99 -4.45 -10.79
CA SER A 30 3.26 -5.10 -12.07
C SER A 30 4.76 -5.28 -12.31
N ASP A 31 5.12 -5.97 -13.39
CA ASP A 31 6.52 -6.25 -13.73
C ASP A 31 7.39 -5.01 -13.88
N ALA A 32 8.64 -5.12 -13.44
CA ALA A 32 9.68 -4.21 -13.88
C ALA A 32 9.94 -4.36 -15.39
N GLN A 33 10.10 -3.23 -16.08
CA GLN A 33 10.42 -3.22 -17.50
C GLN A 33 11.90 -3.55 -17.75
N VAL A 34 12.28 -4.81 -17.56
CA VAL A 34 13.55 -5.35 -18.08
C VAL A 34 13.29 -6.67 -18.76
N GLN A 35 13.58 -6.72 -20.05
CA GLN A 35 13.61 -7.95 -20.81
C GLN A 35 14.90 -8.71 -20.50
N ARG A 36 14.81 -9.70 -19.61
CA ARG A 36 15.75 -10.83 -19.64
C ARG A 36 15.01 -12.02 -20.22
N CYS A 37 15.67 -12.74 -21.12
CA CYS A 37 15.05 -13.87 -21.81
C CYS A 37 13.75 -13.52 -22.58
N GLY A 38 13.63 -12.28 -23.06
CA GLY A 38 12.48 -11.83 -23.84
C GLY A 38 11.24 -11.40 -23.04
N SER A 39 11.24 -11.48 -21.70
CA SER A 39 10.09 -11.06 -20.87
C SER A 39 10.50 -10.14 -19.71
N SER A 40 9.61 -9.22 -19.36
CA SER A 40 9.61 -8.53 -18.07
C SER A 40 9.34 -9.53 -16.94
N HIS A 41 9.75 -9.19 -15.72
CA HIS A 41 9.47 -10.02 -14.53
C HIS A 41 9.34 -9.15 -13.29
N GLY A 42 8.51 -9.60 -12.36
CA GLY A 42 8.34 -9.04 -11.03
C GLY A 42 9.00 -9.86 -9.92
N LEU A 43 9.06 -11.18 -10.11
CA LEU A 43 9.75 -12.12 -9.24
C LEU A 43 10.81 -12.89 -10.04
N TRP A 44 12.03 -12.95 -9.52
CA TRP A 44 13.09 -13.82 -10.03
C TRP A 44 13.56 -14.79 -8.95
N THR A 45 13.43 -16.10 -9.20
CA THR A 45 13.77 -17.17 -8.23
C THR A 45 15.18 -17.73 -8.43
N ASN A 46 16.02 -16.99 -9.16
CA ASN A 46 17.42 -17.32 -9.42
C ASN A 46 17.65 -18.67 -10.13
N ARG A 47 17.91 -19.74 -9.39
CA ARG A 47 18.11 -21.12 -9.91
C ARG A 47 17.31 -22.17 -9.14
N ASP A 48 16.43 -21.75 -8.24
CA ASP A 48 15.75 -22.66 -7.34
C ASP A 48 14.62 -23.45 -8.01
N ILE A 49 14.12 -22.98 -9.16
CA ILE A 49 13.15 -23.73 -9.95
C ILE A 49 13.89 -24.49 -11.06
N SER A 50 13.81 -25.83 -10.99
CA SER A 50 14.52 -26.72 -11.90
C SER A 50 14.15 -26.47 -13.37
N GLY A 51 15.12 -26.56 -14.29
CA GLY A 51 14.93 -26.52 -15.75
C GLY A 51 15.53 -25.28 -16.44
N ASN A 52 14.95 -24.85 -17.57
CA ASN A 52 15.48 -23.73 -18.36
C ASN A 52 15.35 -22.42 -17.57
N ARG A 53 16.49 -21.81 -17.23
CA ARG A 53 16.56 -20.56 -16.45
C ARG A 53 15.68 -19.45 -16.98
N CYS A 54 15.57 -19.34 -18.30
CA CYS A 54 14.81 -18.28 -18.95
C CYS A 54 13.29 -18.45 -18.82
N HIS A 55 12.80 -19.69 -18.73
CA HIS A 55 11.37 -19.95 -18.67
C HIS A 55 10.88 -20.25 -17.25
N ASN A 56 11.78 -20.72 -16.37
CA ASN A 56 11.38 -21.24 -15.06
C ASN A 56 11.55 -20.25 -13.93
N ASN A 57 12.55 -19.37 -14.02
CA ASN A 57 12.94 -18.55 -12.87
C ASN A 57 12.42 -17.12 -12.94
N TYR A 58 11.82 -16.72 -14.07
CA TYR A 58 11.26 -15.39 -14.28
C TYR A 58 9.75 -15.47 -14.26
N PHE A 59 9.13 -14.80 -13.29
CA PHE A 59 7.68 -14.77 -13.11
C PHE A 59 7.16 -13.36 -13.33
N SER A 60 6.15 -13.24 -14.19
CA SER A 60 5.40 -12.02 -14.39
C SER A 60 4.41 -11.84 -13.24
N ILE A 61 4.41 -10.68 -12.59
CA ILE A 61 3.65 -10.43 -11.35
C ILE A 61 2.45 -9.51 -11.59
N ASP A 62 1.36 -9.77 -10.87
CA ASP A 62 0.21 -8.87 -10.72
C ASP A 62 -0.30 -8.95 -9.28
N GLY A 63 -0.65 -7.82 -8.69
CA GLY A 63 -1.11 -7.80 -7.30
C GLY A 63 -1.22 -6.41 -6.71
N MET A 64 -1.18 -6.35 -5.39
CA MET A 64 -1.37 -5.15 -4.60
C MET A 64 -0.33 -5.03 -3.49
N LEU A 65 0.30 -3.86 -3.40
CA LEU A 65 1.05 -3.42 -2.24
C LEU A 65 0.16 -2.45 -1.45
N THR A 66 -0.09 -2.76 -0.19
CA THR A 66 -0.87 -1.92 0.72
C THR A 66 0.06 -1.43 1.82
N ILE A 67 0.17 -0.10 1.97
CA ILE A 67 0.95 0.54 3.01
C ILE A 67 -0.02 1.10 4.05
N ASN A 68 0.09 0.63 5.28
CA ASN A 68 -0.76 1.05 6.39
C ASN A 68 0.05 1.93 7.33
N ASN A 69 -0.57 3.01 7.78
CA ASN A 69 -0.10 3.77 8.93
C ASN A 69 -1.09 3.58 10.08
N ASP A 70 -0.86 2.53 10.87
CA ASP A 70 -1.77 2.14 11.96
C ASP A 70 -1.56 2.97 13.25
N SER A 71 -0.64 3.94 13.22
CA SER A 71 -0.21 4.73 14.39
C SER A 71 0.05 6.20 14.02
N ALA A 72 -0.02 7.08 15.02
CA ALA A 72 0.47 8.46 14.83
C ALA A 72 2.00 8.51 14.74
N ASN A 73 2.70 7.44 15.18
CA ASN A 73 4.14 7.31 15.09
C ASN A 73 4.54 6.74 13.72
N GLN A 74 5.30 7.52 12.97
CA GLN A 74 5.68 7.20 11.60
C GLN A 74 6.66 6.02 11.48
N ASN A 75 7.29 5.62 12.59
CA ASN A 75 8.13 4.42 12.60
C ASN A 75 7.29 3.13 12.62
N ASP A 76 5.97 3.22 12.84
CA ASP A 76 5.08 2.05 12.95
C ASP A 76 4.37 1.74 11.62
N TRP A 77 4.84 2.29 10.50
CA TRP A 77 4.27 1.97 9.20
C TRP A 77 4.53 0.50 8.88
N THR A 78 3.57 -0.12 8.22
CA THR A 78 3.69 -1.48 7.71
C THR A 78 3.29 -1.52 6.25
N ALA A 79 3.82 -2.49 5.52
CA ALA A 79 3.36 -2.76 4.16
C ALA A 79 3.05 -4.24 3.98
N THR A 80 2.07 -4.55 3.13
CA THR A 80 1.73 -5.92 2.75
C THR A 80 1.69 -6.03 1.24
N LEU A 81 2.42 -7.00 0.69
CA LEU A 81 2.38 -7.38 -0.72
C LEU A 81 1.59 -8.68 -0.85
N LYS A 82 0.43 -8.59 -1.50
CA LYS A 82 -0.36 -9.75 -1.91
C LYS A 82 -0.42 -9.79 -3.43
N ALA A 83 0.16 -10.82 -4.02
CA ALA A 83 0.30 -10.91 -5.47
C ALA A 83 0.28 -12.36 -5.96
N THR A 84 0.03 -12.52 -7.25
CA THR A 84 0.30 -13.74 -7.99
C THR A 84 1.38 -13.47 -9.03
N ALA A 85 2.24 -14.43 -9.28
CA ALA A 85 3.20 -14.35 -10.36
C ALA A 85 3.22 -15.63 -11.18
N MET A 86 3.38 -15.56 -12.50
CA MET A 86 3.35 -16.71 -13.40
C MET A 86 4.54 -16.71 -14.34
N ASN A 87 5.20 -17.84 -14.51
CA ASN A 87 6.29 -17.99 -15.48
C ASN A 87 5.78 -18.47 -16.85
N LEU A 88 6.68 -18.58 -17.83
CA LEU A 88 6.34 -18.97 -19.21
C LEU A 88 5.85 -20.43 -19.35
N ASN A 89 6.01 -21.25 -18.31
CA ASN A 89 5.50 -22.62 -18.25
C ASN A 89 4.19 -22.73 -17.44
N ASN A 90 3.53 -21.60 -17.16
CA ASN A 90 2.30 -21.51 -16.36
C ASN A 90 2.46 -22.03 -14.93
N LEU A 91 3.69 -22.05 -14.39
CA LEU A 91 3.88 -22.28 -12.97
C LEU A 91 3.52 -21.00 -12.24
N GLU A 92 2.58 -21.10 -11.32
CA GLU A 92 2.09 -19.98 -10.52
C GLU A 92 2.79 -19.92 -9.17
N ALA A 93 3.09 -18.68 -8.76
CA ALA A 93 3.58 -18.31 -7.46
C ALA A 93 2.55 -17.41 -6.77
N THR A 94 2.07 -17.77 -5.58
CA THR A 94 1.28 -16.90 -4.71
C THR A 94 2.21 -16.24 -3.69
N ILE A 95 2.14 -14.92 -3.56
CA ILE A 95 3.02 -14.10 -2.73
C ILE A 95 2.16 -13.42 -1.65
N ASP A 96 2.49 -13.63 -0.39
CA ASP A 96 1.91 -12.91 0.76
C ASP A 96 3.03 -12.53 1.72
N LEU A 97 3.49 -11.28 1.60
CA LEU A 97 4.62 -10.74 2.36
C LEU A 97 4.19 -9.53 3.16
N THR A 98 4.73 -9.40 4.36
CA THR A 98 4.57 -8.26 5.25
C THR A 98 5.94 -7.63 5.48
N PHE A 99 6.01 -6.32 5.35
CA PHE A 99 7.19 -5.50 5.61
C PHE A 99 6.93 -4.60 6.82
N LYS A 100 7.94 -4.46 7.68
CA LYS A 100 7.88 -3.71 8.94
C LYS A 100 9.16 -2.91 9.15
N ASP A 101 9.17 -2.14 10.24
CA ASP A 101 10.31 -1.35 10.68
C ASP A 101 10.71 -0.34 9.59
N PHE A 102 9.79 0.61 9.38
CA PHE A 102 9.93 1.68 8.40
C PHE A 102 11.18 2.51 8.67
N LEU A 103 11.90 2.84 7.60
CA LEU A 103 13.05 3.72 7.64
C LEU A 103 12.93 4.72 6.49
N GLU A 104 13.01 6.00 6.83
CA GLU A 104 13.17 7.07 5.85
C GLU A 104 14.46 6.91 5.04
N THR A 105 15.54 6.50 5.71
CA THR A 105 16.88 6.47 5.08
C THR A 105 17.56 5.13 5.25
N SER A 106 18.18 4.62 4.18
CA SER A 106 18.96 3.39 4.21
C SER A 106 20.22 3.48 3.34
N ASN A 107 21.36 3.01 3.88
CA ASN A 107 22.58 2.79 3.09
C ASN A 107 22.57 1.44 2.37
N HIS A 108 21.54 0.63 2.59
CA HIS A 108 21.51 -0.77 2.20
C HIS A 108 20.27 -1.09 1.36
N TYR A 109 20.41 -0.81 0.06
CA TYR A 109 19.34 -0.90 -0.93
C TYR A 109 19.91 -1.45 -2.26
N VAL A 110 19.04 -1.94 -3.14
CA VAL A 110 19.37 -2.56 -4.42
C VAL A 110 19.48 -1.48 -5.52
N LYS A 111 20.54 -1.54 -6.34
CA LYS A 111 20.91 -0.47 -7.30
C LYS A 111 21.04 -0.92 -8.76
N GLU A 112 20.48 -2.06 -9.15
CA GLU A 112 20.79 -2.78 -10.41
C GLU A 112 20.28 -2.11 -11.72
N GLY A 113 20.32 -0.78 -11.81
CA GLY A 113 19.62 0.03 -12.82
C GLY A 113 18.63 1.05 -12.21
N GLY A 114 18.32 0.90 -10.92
CA GLY A 114 17.55 1.85 -10.11
C GLY A 114 18.29 3.17 -9.85
N ALA A 115 17.59 4.12 -9.25
CA ALA A 115 18.17 5.40 -8.88
C ALA A 115 19.23 5.22 -7.80
N ARG A 116 20.23 6.11 -7.81
CA ARG A 116 21.15 6.22 -6.68
C ARG A 116 20.42 7.00 -5.59
N TYR A 117 20.04 6.33 -4.52
CA TYR A 117 19.69 6.98 -3.27
C TYR A 117 20.94 7.64 -2.66
N SER A 118 20.77 8.90 -2.29
CA SER A 118 21.71 9.74 -1.54
C SER A 118 20.92 10.35 -0.41
N LYS A 119 21.30 10.06 0.84
CA LYS A 119 20.68 10.65 2.03
C LYS A 119 20.70 12.19 1.99
N ASN A 120 21.67 12.78 1.30
CA ASN A 120 21.75 14.22 1.12
C ASN A 120 20.76 14.74 0.08
N ASP A 121 20.43 13.95 -0.94
CA ASP A 121 19.44 14.34 -1.96
C ASP A 121 18.04 14.26 -1.36
N ASP A 122 17.85 13.28 -0.49
CA ASP A 122 16.66 13.08 0.33
C ASP A 122 16.47 14.22 1.34
N ALA A 123 17.52 14.55 2.11
CA ALA A 123 17.51 15.64 3.08
C ALA A 123 17.54 17.06 2.46
N ALA A 124 17.99 17.21 1.20
CA ALA A 124 17.99 18.50 0.49
C ALA A 124 16.67 18.74 -0.25
N SER A 125 15.93 17.68 -0.58
CA SER A 125 14.51 17.82 -0.82
C SER A 125 13.90 18.27 0.50
N ALA A 126 13.17 19.38 0.53
CA ALA A 126 12.48 19.87 1.73
C ALA A 126 11.30 18.94 2.13
N TYR A 127 11.42 17.64 1.86
CA TYR A 127 10.44 16.63 2.12
C TYR A 127 10.57 16.20 3.59
N ASN A 128 9.49 16.45 4.29
CA ASN A 128 9.32 16.16 5.69
C ASN A 128 9.53 14.65 5.87
N ALA A 129 10.34 14.22 6.85
CA ALA A 129 10.51 12.81 7.27
C ALA A 129 9.21 12.13 7.79
N ASN A 130 8.08 12.74 7.43
CA ASN A 130 6.72 12.46 7.83
C ASN A 130 5.84 12.11 6.61
N ASN A 131 6.38 12.13 5.40
CA ASN A 131 5.62 11.91 4.18
C ASN A 131 6.13 10.66 3.47
N LEU A 132 5.21 9.74 3.18
CA LEU A 132 5.50 8.58 2.33
C LEU A 132 6.01 9.01 0.96
N ALA A 133 6.97 8.25 0.43
CA ALA A 133 7.31 8.26 -0.97
C ALA A 133 6.06 8.07 -1.83
N ALA A 134 5.83 9.00 -2.76
CA ALA A 134 4.62 9.07 -3.56
C ALA A 134 4.95 9.34 -5.03
N PRO A 135 4.08 8.94 -5.98
CA PRO A 135 4.32 9.22 -7.39
C PRO A 135 4.56 10.72 -7.65
N GLY A 136 5.74 11.05 -8.22
CA GLY A 136 6.16 12.41 -8.51
C GLY A 136 7.11 13.03 -7.47
N SER A 137 7.32 12.40 -6.31
CA SER A 137 8.44 12.74 -5.43
C SER A 137 9.72 12.03 -5.90
N SER A 138 10.89 12.58 -5.56
CA SER A 138 12.20 11.95 -5.79
C SER A 138 12.61 10.99 -4.66
N ASP A 139 11.69 10.76 -3.73
CA ASP A 139 11.89 10.08 -2.46
C ASP A 139 11.90 8.56 -2.64
N ILE A 140 12.69 7.89 -1.79
CA ILE A 140 12.78 6.43 -1.68
C ILE A 140 12.80 6.07 -0.21
N ASP A 141 11.75 5.37 0.20
CA ASP A 141 11.54 4.86 1.54
C ASP A 141 11.90 3.38 1.66
N PHE A 142 12.06 2.92 2.91
CA PHE A 142 12.49 1.56 3.20
C PHE A 142 11.69 0.87 4.30
N PHE A 143 11.70 -0.46 4.26
CA PHE A 143 11.32 -1.34 5.38
C PHE A 143 12.46 -2.32 5.67
N SER A 144 12.89 -2.36 6.93
CA SER A 144 14.05 -3.15 7.35
C SER A 144 13.75 -4.55 7.88
N SER A 145 12.46 -4.90 7.97
CA SER A 145 12.00 -6.25 8.32
C SER A 145 11.01 -6.80 7.30
N ILE A 146 11.03 -8.12 7.11
CA ILE A 146 10.16 -8.87 6.21
C ILE A 146 9.73 -10.19 6.85
N MET A 147 8.50 -10.59 6.63
CA MET A 147 7.99 -11.91 6.96
C MET A 147 6.87 -12.33 6.01
N GLY A 148 6.65 -13.62 5.80
CA GLY A 148 5.52 -14.13 5.04
C GLY A 148 5.87 -15.37 4.24
N THR A 149 5.16 -15.60 3.14
CA THR A 149 5.34 -16.79 2.31
C THR A 149 5.29 -16.47 0.83
N ILE A 150 6.05 -17.23 0.06
CA ILE A 150 5.84 -17.40 -1.38
C ILE A 150 5.55 -18.87 -1.62
N THR A 151 4.42 -19.20 -2.23
CA THR A 151 4.04 -20.57 -2.57
C THR A 151 4.18 -20.75 -4.07
N ILE A 152 4.97 -21.72 -4.54
CA ILE A 152 5.14 -22.03 -5.96
C ILE A 152 4.69 -23.45 -6.21
N GLY A 153 3.60 -23.64 -6.96
CA GLY A 153 2.94 -24.95 -7.04
C GLY A 153 2.48 -25.42 -5.64
N ASN A 154 3.06 -26.51 -5.14
CA ASN A 154 2.76 -27.04 -3.81
C ASN A 154 3.83 -26.70 -2.76
N ASP A 155 4.92 -26.05 -3.17
CA ASP A 155 6.05 -25.76 -2.30
C ASP A 155 5.87 -24.40 -1.64
N VAL A 156 5.93 -24.36 -0.31
CA VAL A 156 5.79 -23.13 0.49
C VAL A 156 7.16 -22.69 0.98
N TYR A 157 7.58 -21.50 0.57
CA TYR A 157 8.81 -20.85 0.99
C TYR A 157 8.50 -19.79 2.02
N GLU A 158 8.95 -19.99 3.26
CA GLU A 158 8.84 -18.99 4.32
C GLU A 158 9.91 -17.92 4.11
N ILE A 159 9.48 -16.67 3.96
CA ILE A 159 10.37 -15.52 3.79
C ILE A 159 10.42 -14.80 5.12
N ASP A 160 11.60 -14.61 5.69
CA ASP A 160 11.77 -14.04 7.02
C ASP A 160 12.99 -13.11 7.14
N LYS A 161 13.72 -12.92 6.05
CA LYS A 161 14.83 -11.97 5.99
C LYS A 161 15.12 -11.50 4.57
N TYR A 162 15.83 -10.39 4.51
CA TYR A 162 16.46 -9.94 3.28
C TYR A 162 17.81 -10.62 3.08
N LYS A 163 18.26 -10.65 1.82
CA LYS A 163 19.68 -10.86 1.52
C LYS A 163 20.45 -9.68 2.09
N LEU A 164 21.23 -9.90 3.13
CA LEU A 164 22.01 -8.82 3.73
C LEU A 164 22.99 -8.19 2.71
N PRO A 165 23.17 -6.86 2.74
CA PRO A 165 22.59 -5.94 3.73
C PRO A 165 21.22 -5.35 3.34
N HIS A 166 20.60 -5.80 2.25
CA HIS A 166 19.49 -5.10 1.60
C HIS A 166 18.20 -5.01 2.45
N THR A 167 17.35 -4.05 2.07
CA THR A 167 16.03 -3.79 2.65
C THR A 167 14.97 -3.78 1.53
N PHE A 168 13.69 -3.72 1.88
CA PHE A 168 12.67 -3.41 0.88
C PHE A 168 12.65 -1.90 0.65
N GLN A 169 12.84 -1.47 -0.60
CA GLN A 169 12.79 -0.07 -1.00
C GLN A 169 11.57 0.19 -1.87
N PHE A 170 10.94 1.36 -1.76
CA PHE A 170 9.88 1.81 -2.66
C PHE A 170 9.92 3.33 -2.84
N GLY A 171 9.45 3.82 -3.98
CA GLY A 171 9.61 5.23 -4.35
C GLY A 171 10.02 5.43 -5.80
N LEU A 172 10.35 6.67 -6.17
CA LEU A 172 10.81 6.97 -7.53
C LEU A 172 12.22 6.45 -7.75
N GLY A 173 12.37 5.53 -8.71
CA GLY A 173 13.64 4.88 -8.99
C GLY A 173 14.04 3.79 -8.00
N ALA A 174 13.16 3.48 -7.05
CA ALA A 174 13.29 2.34 -6.15
C ALA A 174 13.13 1.00 -6.87
N ASN A 175 12.56 0.97 -8.08
CA ASN A 175 12.68 -0.19 -8.95
C ASN A 175 14.15 -0.38 -9.36
N ALA A 176 14.78 -1.45 -8.86
CA ALA A 176 16.19 -1.71 -9.12
C ALA A 176 16.50 -1.91 -10.61
N LYS A 177 15.52 -2.07 -11.50
CA LYS A 177 15.71 -2.24 -12.93
C LYS A 177 15.41 -0.97 -13.75
N ASN A 178 14.78 0.05 -13.17
CA ASN A 178 14.47 1.30 -13.87
C ASN A 178 14.38 2.49 -12.91
N LYS A 179 15.41 3.37 -12.95
CA LYS A 179 15.48 4.59 -12.14
C LYS A 179 14.38 5.64 -12.37
N ASN A 180 13.66 5.59 -13.50
CA ASN A 180 12.67 6.61 -13.87
C ASN A 180 11.23 6.20 -13.53
N VAL A 181 11.03 5.07 -12.84
CA VAL A 181 9.70 4.53 -12.55
C VAL A 181 9.49 4.54 -11.04
N PHE A 182 8.28 4.93 -10.63
CA PHE A 182 7.82 4.72 -9.27
C PHE A 182 7.58 3.23 -9.06
N GLY A 183 8.31 2.63 -8.13
CA GLY A 183 8.39 1.19 -8.03
C GLY A 183 8.88 0.73 -6.67
N ALA A 184 9.21 -0.56 -6.59
CA ALA A 184 9.83 -1.14 -5.42
C ALA A 184 10.81 -2.24 -5.81
N SER A 185 11.75 -2.55 -4.93
CA SER A 185 12.58 -3.74 -5.09
C SER A 185 13.13 -4.27 -3.77
N THR A 186 13.51 -5.54 -3.77
CA THR A 186 14.26 -6.14 -2.68
C THR A 186 14.88 -7.46 -3.12
N TRP A 187 15.90 -7.91 -2.37
CA TRP A 187 16.41 -9.27 -2.43
C TRP A 187 16.01 -10.01 -1.16
N ILE A 188 15.28 -11.11 -1.31
CA ILE A 188 14.73 -11.90 -0.21
C ILE A 188 15.47 -13.21 -0.06
N GLN A 189 15.45 -13.73 1.17
CA GLN A 189 15.95 -15.04 1.52
C GLN A 189 15.02 -15.69 2.54
N GLN A 190 15.21 -16.99 2.71
CA GLN A 190 14.67 -17.78 3.80
C GLN A 190 15.80 -18.10 4.81
N THR A 191 15.52 -18.08 6.11
CA THR A 191 16.45 -18.58 7.13
C THR A 191 16.54 -20.11 7.04
N ASN A 192 17.63 -20.70 7.53
CA ASN A 192 17.86 -22.15 7.49
C ASN A 192 16.81 -23.00 8.26
N GLY A 193 15.72 -22.40 8.76
CA GLY A 193 14.66 -23.03 9.53
C GLY A 193 13.54 -23.67 8.70
N ALA A 194 13.65 -23.71 7.36
CA ALA A 194 12.72 -24.46 6.51
C ALA A 194 12.53 -25.88 7.08
N ALA A 195 11.30 -26.24 7.45
CA ALA A 195 11.00 -27.52 8.09
C ALA A 195 11.34 -28.74 7.22
N ASP A 196 11.37 -28.56 5.90
CA ASP A 196 11.77 -29.57 4.92
C ASP A 196 12.94 -29.05 4.04
N ARG A 197 13.87 -29.95 3.71
CA ARG A 197 14.97 -29.70 2.77
C ARG A 197 14.49 -29.49 1.34
N THR A 198 13.25 -29.87 1.01
CA THR A 198 12.65 -29.71 -0.32
C THR A 198 12.17 -28.28 -0.62
N THR A 199 11.82 -27.50 0.41
CA THR A 199 11.28 -26.12 0.26
C THR A 199 12.27 -25.04 0.68
N ARG A 200 13.57 -25.36 0.68
CA ARG A 200 14.62 -24.40 1.02
C ARG A 200 15.12 -23.70 -0.24
N MET A 201 15.22 -22.37 -0.19
CA MET A 201 16.00 -21.63 -1.19
C MET A 201 17.44 -22.14 -1.21
N THR A 202 17.88 -22.69 -2.35
CA THR A 202 19.25 -23.17 -2.54
C THR A 202 20.14 -22.10 -3.16
N SER A 203 19.52 -21.10 -3.78
CA SER A 203 20.18 -19.95 -4.36
C SER A 203 20.55 -18.92 -3.29
N ASP A 204 21.36 -17.95 -3.70
CA ASP A 204 21.78 -16.89 -2.79
C ASP A 204 20.63 -15.97 -2.41
N HIS A 205 19.66 -15.71 -3.29
CA HIS A 205 18.49 -14.86 -3.01
C HIS A 205 17.51 -14.94 -4.18
N TRP A 206 16.27 -14.51 -3.93
CA TRP A 206 15.29 -14.17 -4.96
C TRP A 206 15.11 -12.65 -5.03
N ASP A 207 14.69 -12.15 -6.19
CA ASP A 207 14.47 -10.72 -6.40
C ASP A 207 12.99 -10.42 -6.53
N LEU A 208 12.57 -9.32 -5.92
CA LEU A 208 11.35 -8.60 -6.29
C LEU A 208 11.74 -7.30 -6.98
N ASN A 209 11.17 -7.04 -8.16
CA ASN A 209 11.37 -5.81 -8.92
C ASN A 209 10.03 -5.35 -9.49
N LEU A 210 9.44 -4.33 -8.87
CA LEU A 210 8.03 -3.99 -9.04
C LEU A 210 7.89 -2.60 -9.64
N ASN A 211 6.97 -2.47 -10.59
CA ASN A 211 6.36 -1.19 -10.92
C ASN A 211 5.15 -0.97 -10.02
N LEU A 212 5.00 0.25 -9.49
CA LEU A 212 3.90 0.61 -8.60
C LEU A 212 3.06 1.70 -9.24
N THR A 213 1.75 1.46 -9.35
CA THR A 213 0.77 2.45 -9.81
C THR A 213 -0.21 2.75 -8.70
N ALA A 214 -0.30 4.00 -8.27
CA ALA A 214 -1.24 4.39 -7.21
C ALA A 214 -2.68 4.03 -7.61
N VAL A 215 -3.39 3.39 -6.69
CA VAL A 215 -4.83 3.14 -6.84
C VAL A 215 -5.56 4.34 -6.24
N PRO A 216 -6.38 5.06 -7.04
CA PRO A 216 -7.15 6.18 -6.51
C PRO A 216 -8.04 5.76 -5.36
N GLU A 217 -8.15 6.61 -4.34
CA GLU A 217 -9.08 6.38 -3.25
C GLU A 217 -10.51 6.20 -3.78
N PRO A 218 -11.30 5.26 -3.24
CA PRO A 218 -12.67 5.07 -3.67
C PRO A 218 -13.47 6.38 -3.52
N GLY A 219 -14.19 6.79 -4.57
CA GLY A 219 -15.03 8.00 -4.58
C GLY A 219 -16.12 8.05 -3.50
N SER A 220 -16.27 6.99 -2.70
CA SER A 220 -17.07 6.95 -1.48
C SER A 220 -16.81 8.10 -0.51
N LEU A 221 -15.58 8.61 -0.38
CA LEU A 221 -15.29 9.78 0.46
C LEU A 221 -15.91 11.06 -0.12
N ALA A 222 -15.83 11.22 -1.45
CA ALA A 222 -16.50 12.32 -2.13
C ALA A 222 -18.03 12.20 -1.99
N LEU A 223 -18.59 10.99 -2.14
CA LEU A 223 -20.02 10.74 -1.94
C LEU A 223 -20.46 11.03 -0.50
N PHE A 224 -19.65 10.64 0.49
CA PHE A 224 -19.90 10.94 1.90
C PHE A 224 -19.88 12.46 2.15
N GLY A 225 -18.88 13.16 1.60
CA GLY A 225 -18.82 14.62 1.65
C GLY A 225 -20.05 15.29 1.03
N MET A 226 -20.50 14.82 -0.14
CA MET A 226 -21.71 15.33 -0.78
C MET A 226 -22.98 15.03 0.03
N ALA A 227 -23.07 13.85 0.65
CA ALA A 227 -24.19 13.51 1.52
C ALA A 227 -24.28 14.45 2.73
N LEU A 228 -23.14 14.76 3.37
CA LEU A 228 -23.09 15.72 4.48
C LEU A 228 -23.55 17.12 4.06
N ILE A 229 -23.12 17.60 2.89
CA ILE A 229 -23.59 18.89 2.34
C ILE A 229 -25.11 18.86 2.10
N GLY A 230 -25.62 17.76 1.55
CA GLY A 230 -27.06 17.53 1.39
C GLY A 230 -27.84 17.63 2.70
N PHE A 231 -27.35 17.00 3.78
CA PHE A 231 -28.00 17.09 5.10
C PHE A 231 -27.97 18.51 5.69
N VAL A 232 -26.86 19.25 5.53
CA VAL A 232 -26.75 20.63 6.02
C VAL A 232 -27.72 21.55 5.28
N THR A 233 -27.86 21.40 3.96
CA THR A 233 -28.80 22.22 3.17
C THR A 233 -30.27 21.93 3.48
N LEU A 234 -30.64 20.66 3.71
CA LEU A 234 -32.01 20.29 4.09
C LEU A 234 -32.42 20.83 5.46
N ARG A 235 -31.49 20.92 6.43
CA ARG A 235 -31.76 21.52 7.75
C ARG A 235 -31.99 23.03 7.70
N ARG A 236 -31.52 23.71 6.65
CA ARG A 236 -31.68 25.16 6.49
C ARG A 236 -32.99 25.56 5.82
N LYS A 237 -33.92 24.64 5.54
CA LYS A 237 -35.27 25.05 5.10
C LYS A 237 -35.90 25.90 6.21
N PRO A 238 -36.11 27.21 5.99
CA PRO A 238 -36.74 28.05 6.99
C PRO A 238 -38.12 27.47 7.25
N GLN A 239 -38.43 27.18 8.52
CA GLN A 239 -39.81 27.01 8.94
C GLN A 239 -40.54 28.26 8.47
N GLN A 240 -41.40 28.11 7.46
CA GLN A 240 -42.35 29.15 7.12
C GLN A 240 -43.18 29.36 8.39
N SER A 241 -42.88 30.42 9.13
CA SER A 241 -43.70 30.84 10.26
C SER A 241 -45.13 30.99 9.76
N PRO A 242 -46.10 30.25 10.32
CA PRO A 242 -47.50 30.40 9.95
C PRO A 242 -48.01 31.71 10.56
N LEU A 243 -47.64 32.83 9.95
CA LEU A 243 -48.04 34.17 10.40
C LEU A 243 -48.39 35.03 9.18
N SER A 244 -49.45 34.63 8.48
CA SER A 244 -50.25 35.51 7.59
C SER A 244 -51.59 34.86 7.20
N ILE A 245 -52.38 34.40 8.19
CA ILE A 245 -53.83 34.20 8.01
C ILE A 245 -54.56 35.00 9.09
N LEU A 246 -54.35 36.31 9.12
CA LEU A 246 -55.27 37.24 9.78
C LEU A 246 -55.20 38.54 9.00
N GLN A 247 -56.24 38.79 8.19
CA GLN A 247 -56.86 40.08 7.87
C GLN A 247 -57.52 40.03 6.49
N ASN A 248 -58.69 39.39 6.39
CA ASN A 248 -59.71 39.85 5.44
C ASN A 248 -61.12 39.34 5.77
N THR A 249 -61.69 39.82 6.87
CA THR A 249 -63.15 39.76 7.10
C THR A 249 -63.57 41.03 7.81
N ASN A 250 -63.71 42.12 7.05
CA ASN A 250 -64.54 43.28 7.39
C ASN A 250 -64.85 44.05 6.10
N GLN A 251 -65.75 43.49 5.29
CA GLN A 251 -66.62 44.25 4.39
C GLN A 251 -67.95 43.49 4.24
N ARG A 252 -68.91 43.81 5.12
CA ARG A 252 -70.30 44.19 4.81
C ARG A 252 -71.10 44.32 6.10
#